data_AF-A0A966WML3-F1
#
_entry.id   AF-A0A966WML3-F1
#
_cell.length_a   1.000
_cell.length_b   1.000
_cell.length_c   1.000
_cell.angle_alpha   90.00
_cell.angle_beta   90.00
_cell.angle_gamma   90.00
#
_symmetry.space_group_name_H-M   'P 1'
#
loop_
_entity.id
_entity.type
_entity.pdbx_description
1 polymer ?
#
loop_
_entity_poly.entity_id
_entity_poly.type
_entity_poly.pdbx_seq_one_letter_code
_entity_poly.pdbx_strand_id
1 'polypeptide(L)'
;MRYDRMARDLEIDDATLRENLMFASTKPGDLMKVNMSAEDAKAWFGVKPPDLSLTARSRGPNWIYTYMRGFYRDESTATGWNNTLYPNVAMPHILYEWQGMRKAVFEKGADGAKQLAGYEQMTPGTMDERQYDEAMRDLTNFMVYLAEPAKMVRYKIGFWVMIFMLVFIGLAYALKKEYWRDVH
;
A
#
# COMPACT_ATOMS: atom_id res chain seq x y z
N MET A 1 5.98 -8.72 9.00
CA MET A 1 5.54 -7.90 10.14
C MET A 1 5.12 -8.81 11.30
N ARG A 2 5.34 -8.47 12.58
CA ARG A 2 4.88 -9.28 13.75
C ARG A 2 3.57 -8.71 14.32
N TYR A 3 2.70 -9.56 14.87
CA TYR A 3 1.40 -9.13 15.44
C TYR A 3 1.57 -8.20 16.63
N ASP A 4 2.41 -8.55 17.60
CA ASP A 4 2.68 -7.75 18.83
C ASP A 4 3.15 -6.32 18.50
N ARG A 5 4.02 -6.16 17.50
CA ARG A 5 4.50 -4.82 17.12
C ARG A 5 3.39 -4.00 16.47
N MET A 6 2.53 -4.60 15.65
CA MET A 6 1.38 -3.90 15.06
C MET A 6 0.39 -3.47 16.16
N ALA A 7 0.13 -4.34 17.14
CA ALA A 7 -0.75 -4.01 18.25
C ALA A 7 -0.24 -2.83 19.08
N ARG A 8 1.05 -2.82 19.43
CA ARG A 8 1.66 -1.71 20.18
C ARG A 8 1.65 -0.40 19.40
N ASP A 9 2.00 -0.44 18.11
CA ASP A 9 2.09 0.76 17.28
C ASP A 9 0.70 1.37 16.97
N LEU A 10 -0.36 0.54 16.95
CA LEU A 10 -1.75 0.95 16.70
C LEU A 10 -2.61 1.04 17.97
N GLU A 11 -2.00 0.91 19.14
CA GLU A 11 -2.67 0.96 20.45
C GLU A 11 -3.83 -0.04 20.59
N ILE A 12 -3.69 -1.22 19.97
CA ILE A 12 -4.66 -2.32 20.07
C ILE A 12 -4.36 -3.13 21.32
N ASP A 13 -5.40 -3.40 22.12
CA ASP A 13 -5.26 -4.21 23.32
C ASP A 13 -4.96 -5.68 23.01
N ASP A 14 -4.23 -6.34 23.93
CA ASP A 14 -3.79 -7.73 23.77
C ASP A 14 -4.96 -8.72 23.66
N ALA A 15 -6.12 -8.41 24.25
CA ALA A 15 -7.29 -9.29 24.20
C ALA A 15 -7.91 -9.25 22.80
N THR A 16 -8.20 -8.06 22.28
CA THR A 16 -8.69 -7.83 20.91
C THR A 16 -7.73 -8.41 19.86
N LEU A 17 -6.42 -8.26 20.06
CA LEU A 17 -5.43 -8.84 19.16
C LEU A 17 -5.59 -10.36 19.04
N ARG A 18 -5.71 -11.05 20.18
CA ARG A 18 -5.78 -12.52 20.21
C ARG A 18 -7.12 -13.04 19.73
N GLU A 19 -8.21 -12.35 20.06
CA GLU A 19 -9.56 -12.79 19.72
C GLU A 19 -9.93 -12.51 18.27
N ASN A 20 -9.59 -11.33 17.75
CA ASN A 20 -10.15 -10.82 16.50
C ASN A 20 -9.14 -10.64 15.36
N LEU A 21 -7.83 -10.74 15.62
CA LEU A 21 -6.83 -10.37 14.61
C LEU A 21 -5.80 -11.48 14.34
N MET A 22 -5.61 -12.42 15.26
CA MET A 22 -4.65 -13.52 15.13
C MET A 22 -5.29 -14.82 14.57
N PHE A 23 -5.93 -14.76 13.42
CA PHE A 23 -6.57 -15.95 12.82
C PHE A 23 -5.58 -17.04 12.36
N ALA A 24 -4.36 -16.64 12.02
CA ALA A 24 -3.35 -17.52 11.42
C ALA A 24 -2.15 -17.82 12.35
N SER A 25 -2.23 -17.45 13.63
CA SER A 25 -1.15 -17.68 14.60
C SER A 25 -1.69 -17.82 16.03
N THR A 26 -0.98 -18.58 16.85
CA THR A 26 -1.28 -18.77 18.27
C THR A 26 -0.47 -17.86 19.19
N LYS A 27 0.61 -17.22 18.70
CA LYS A 27 1.51 -16.40 19.53
C LYS A 27 1.59 -14.96 19.01
N PRO A 28 1.38 -13.93 19.85
CA PRO A 28 1.48 -12.53 19.44
C PRO A 28 2.84 -12.16 18.85
N GLY A 29 3.90 -12.85 19.27
CA GLY A 29 5.24 -12.67 18.73
C GLY A 29 5.40 -13.15 17.28
N ASP A 30 4.51 -13.96 16.72
CA ASP A 30 4.72 -14.56 15.40
C ASP A 30 4.63 -13.55 14.26
N LEU A 31 5.20 -13.96 13.12
CA LEU A 31 5.12 -13.20 11.89
C LEU A 31 3.75 -13.39 11.23
N MET A 32 3.17 -12.28 10.77
CA MET A 32 2.10 -12.30 9.78
C MET A 32 2.64 -12.91 8.48
N LYS A 33 2.11 -14.08 8.11
CA LYS A 33 2.44 -14.80 6.89
C LYS A 33 1.20 -14.92 6.02
N VAL A 34 1.40 -14.86 4.71
CA VAL A 34 0.34 -15.18 3.74
C VAL A 34 0.06 -16.67 3.84
N ASN A 35 -1.21 -17.04 4.06
CA ASN A 35 -1.62 -18.43 4.24
C ASN A 35 -1.83 -19.21 2.92
N MET A 36 -1.76 -18.51 1.78
CA MET A 36 -1.92 -19.10 0.45
C MET A 36 -0.59 -19.64 -0.06
N SER A 37 -0.55 -20.92 -0.44
CA SER A 37 0.62 -21.53 -1.07
C SER A 37 0.80 -21.01 -2.50
N ALA A 38 2.02 -21.10 -3.04
CA ALA A 38 2.29 -20.67 -4.42
C ALA A 38 1.61 -21.59 -5.46
N GLU A 39 1.38 -22.84 -5.11
CA GLU A 39 0.72 -23.83 -5.96
C GLU A 39 -0.78 -23.56 -6.05
N ASP A 40 -1.44 -23.35 -4.91
CA ASP A 40 -2.86 -22.98 -4.84
C ASP A 40 -3.13 -21.65 -5.53
N ALA A 41 -2.25 -20.67 -5.31
CA ALA A 41 -2.31 -19.38 -5.98
C ALA A 41 -2.31 -19.51 -7.51
N LYS A 42 -1.45 -20.36 -8.06
CA LYS A 42 -1.37 -20.62 -9.50
C LYS A 42 -2.58 -21.40 -10.01
N ALA A 43 -3.09 -22.36 -9.22
CA ALA A 43 -4.26 -23.13 -9.58
C ALA A 43 -5.54 -22.27 -9.63
N TRP A 44 -5.72 -21.36 -8.68
CA TRP A 44 -6.93 -20.53 -8.58
C TRP A 44 -6.90 -19.27 -9.43
N PHE A 45 -5.76 -18.58 -9.49
CA PHE A 45 -5.65 -17.27 -10.16
C PHE A 45 -4.76 -17.29 -11.41
N GLY A 46 -4.20 -18.44 -11.78
CA GLY A 46 -3.29 -18.60 -12.93
C GLY A 46 -1.88 -18.05 -12.70
N VAL A 47 -1.73 -17.08 -11.79
CA VAL A 47 -0.47 -16.43 -11.42
C VAL A 47 -0.35 -16.30 -9.91
N LYS A 48 0.88 -16.26 -9.39
CA LYS A 48 1.12 -15.99 -7.98
C LYS A 48 0.81 -14.52 -7.68
N PRO A 49 -0.15 -14.21 -6.78
CA PRO A 49 -0.43 -12.83 -6.40
C PRO A 49 0.81 -12.17 -5.82
N PRO A 50 1.11 -10.92 -6.22
CA PRO A 50 2.18 -10.15 -5.59
C PRO A 50 1.79 -9.79 -4.15
N ASP A 51 2.79 -9.72 -3.27
CA ASP A 51 2.59 -9.18 -1.92
C ASP A 51 2.40 -7.65 -2.03
N LEU A 52 1.21 -7.19 -1.64
CA LEU A 52 0.85 -5.78 -1.69
C LEU A 52 1.69 -4.94 -0.71
N SER A 53 2.17 -5.50 0.40
CA SER A 53 3.08 -4.79 1.30
C SER A 53 4.42 -4.48 0.61
N LEU A 54 4.93 -5.39 -0.21
CA LEU A 54 6.12 -5.13 -1.02
C LEU A 54 5.84 -4.18 -2.18
N THR A 55 4.63 -4.24 -2.73
CA THR A 55 4.20 -3.36 -3.82
C THR A 55 4.06 -1.90 -3.35
N ALA A 56 3.65 -1.70 -2.10
CA ALA A 56 3.60 -0.37 -1.48
C ALA A 56 4.98 0.29 -1.47
N ARG A 57 6.04 -0.49 -1.28
CA ARG A 57 7.42 -0.02 -1.31
C ARG A 57 7.95 0.19 -2.74
N SER A 58 7.62 -0.71 -3.67
CA SER A 58 8.19 -0.66 -5.02
C SER A 58 7.49 0.33 -5.95
N ARG A 59 6.17 0.48 -5.85
CA ARG A 59 5.35 1.36 -6.71
C ARG A 59 4.77 2.57 -5.99
N GLY A 60 4.84 2.59 -4.66
CA GLY A 60 4.35 3.68 -3.83
C GLY A 60 2.87 3.53 -3.42
N PRO A 61 2.42 4.33 -2.44
CA PRO A 61 1.06 4.29 -1.90
C PRO A 61 -0.01 4.60 -2.94
N ASN A 62 0.23 5.65 -3.75
CA ASN A 62 -0.74 6.11 -4.75
C ASN A 62 -1.06 5.04 -5.77
N TRP A 63 -0.10 4.17 -6.11
CA TRP A 63 -0.34 3.06 -7.02
C TRP A 63 -1.38 2.09 -6.45
N ILE A 64 -1.26 1.71 -5.17
CA ILE A 64 -2.21 0.80 -4.53
C ILE A 64 -3.57 1.46 -4.38
N TYR A 65 -3.60 2.72 -3.94
CA TYR A 65 -4.84 3.48 -3.82
C TYR A 65 -5.61 3.54 -5.14
N THR A 66 -4.93 3.92 -6.23
CA THR A 66 -5.53 3.94 -7.57
C THR A 66 -5.89 2.54 -8.06
N TYR A 67 -5.08 1.52 -7.75
CA TYR A 67 -5.39 0.14 -8.10
C TYR A 67 -6.68 -0.34 -7.43
N MET A 68 -6.86 -0.14 -6.12
CA MET A 68 -8.07 -0.53 -5.39
C MET A 68 -9.31 0.24 -5.83
N ARG A 69 -9.14 1.49 -6.27
CA ARG A 69 -10.20 2.31 -6.89
C ARG A 69 -10.33 2.12 -8.40
N GLY A 70 -9.56 1.25 -9.03
CA GLY A 70 -9.54 1.09 -10.48
C GLY A 70 -10.46 -0.01 -10.99
N PHE A 71 -11.12 -0.74 -10.10
CA PHE A 71 -11.94 -1.89 -10.46
C PHE A 71 -13.27 -1.48 -11.10
N TYR A 72 -13.66 -2.26 -12.12
CA TYR A 72 -14.94 -2.15 -12.81
C TYR A 72 -15.40 -3.53 -13.32
N ARG A 73 -16.70 -3.68 -13.58
CA ARG A 73 -17.29 -4.91 -14.09
C ARG A 73 -16.96 -5.11 -15.58
N ASP A 74 -16.47 -6.31 -15.89
CA ASP A 74 -16.12 -6.72 -17.24
C ASP A 74 -16.37 -8.22 -17.41
N GLU A 75 -17.48 -8.57 -18.06
CA GLU A 75 -17.92 -9.95 -18.28
C GLU A 75 -17.00 -10.73 -19.23
N SER A 76 -16.10 -10.06 -19.96
CA SER A 76 -15.14 -10.72 -20.85
C SER A 76 -13.95 -11.36 -20.10
N THR A 77 -13.77 -11.02 -18.82
CA THR A 77 -12.67 -11.51 -17.99
C THR A 77 -13.07 -12.74 -17.17
N ALA A 78 -12.11 -13.58 -16.82
CA ALA A 78 -12.36 -14.83 -16.07
C ALA A 78 -13.02 -14.60 -14.70
N THR A 79 -12.76 -13.47 -14.05
CA THR A 79 -13.32 -13.11 -12.74
C THR A 79 -14.57 -12.23 -12.84
N GLY A 80 -14.91 -11.74 -14.03
CA GLY A 80 -15.95 -10.75 -14.25
C GLY A 80 -15.57 -9.34 -13.78
N TRP A 81 -14.28 -9.09 -13.52
CA TRP A 81 -13.74 -7.82 -13.03
C TRP A 81 -12.45 -7.46 -13.78
N ASN A 82 -12.30 -6.17 -14.07
CA ASN A 82 -11.11 -5.63 -14.71
C ASN A 82 -10.67 -4.34 -14.02
N ASN A 83 -9.49 -3.82 -14.37
CA ASN A 83 -8.88 -2.67 -13.71
C ASN A 83 -8.31 -1.67 -14.72
N THR A 84 -8.51 -0.38 -14.46
CA THR A 84 -8.05 0.71 -15.34
C THR A 84 -6.53 0.94 -15.29
N LEU A 85 -5.89 0.66 -14.15
CA LEU A 85 -4.44 0.77 -13.97
C LEU A 85 -3.70 -0.49 -14.40
N TYR A 86 -4.32 -1.66 -14.26
CA TYR A 86 -3.74 -2.95 -14.62
C TYR A 86 -4.73 -3.80 -15.44
N PRO A 87 -4.73 -3.67 -16.77
CA PRO A 87 -5.67 -4.38 -17.63
C PRO A 87 -5.54 -5.90 -17.51
N ASN A 88 -6.67 -6.59 -17.60
CA ASN A 88 -6.79 -8.05 -17.50
C ASN A 88 -6.26 -8.61 -16.17
N VAL A 89 -6.61 -7.91 -15.09
CA VAL A 89 -6.24 -8.33 -13.74
C VAL A 89 -6.89 -9.67 -13.39
N ALA A 90 -6.10 -10.61 -12.86
CA ALA A 90 -6.60 -11.90 -12.39
C ALA A 90 -7.28 -11.83 -11.01
N MET A 91 -7.20 -10.67 -10.35
CA MET A 91 -7.75 -10.43 -9.02
C MET A 91 -9.22 -10.03 -9.11
N PRO A 92 -10.15 -10.73 -8.44
CA PRO A 92 -11.53 -10.27 -8.32
C PRO A 92 -11.60 -9.03 -7.42
N HIS A 93 -12.62 -8.19 -7.62
CA HIS A 93 -12.83 -7.05 -6.74
C HIS A 93 -13.46 -7.50 -5.42
N ILE A 94 -12.66 -7.58 -4.35
CA ILE A 94 -13.10 -8.06 -3.02
C ILE A 94 -14.00 -7.03 -2.32
N LEU A 95 -13.77 -5.73 -2.56
CA LEU A 95 -14.45 -4.62 -1.87
C LEU A 95 -15.64 -4.07 -2.66
N TYR A 96 -16.16 -4.87 -3.60
CA TYR A 96 -17.24 -4.46 -4.49
C TYR A 96 -18.55 -4.12 -3.77
N GLU A 97 -18.79 -4.72 -2.59
CA GLU A 97 -19.97 -4.41 -1.77
C GLU A 97 -19.90 -2.99 -1.20
N TRP A 98 -18.69 -2.50 -0.90
CA TRP A 98 -18.49 -1.14 -0.39
C TRP A 98 -18.56 -0.11 -1.51
N GLN A 99 -17.88 -0.37 -2.63
CA GLN A 99 -17.86 0.52 -3.80
C GLN A 99 -19.18 0.53 -4.58
N GLY A 100 -19.88 -0.60 -4.58
CA GLY A 100 -20.91 -0.89 -5.56
C GLY A 100 -20.34 -1.35 -6.90
N MET A 101 -21.23 -1.81 -7.77
CA MET A 101 -20.86 -2.26 -9.11
C MET A 101 -20.93 -1.11 -10.10
N ARG A 102 -19.90 -0.97 -10.92
CA ARG A 102 -19.82 0.06 -11.97
C ARG A 102 -19.11 -0.48 -13.22
N LYS A 103 -19.45 0.08 -14.38
CA LYS A 103 -18.78 -0.17 -15.66
C LYS A 103 -17.89 1.01 -16.02
N ALA A 104 -16.75 0.73 -16.67
CA ALA A 104 -15.88 1.78 -17.19
C ALA A 104 -16.35 2.21 -18.59
N VAL A 105 -16.54 3.51 -18.78
CA VAL A 105 -16.87 4.09 -20.09
C VAL A 105 -15.57 4.60 -20.69
N PHE A 106 -15.21 4.05 -21.86
CA PHE A 106 -14.02 4.43 -22.59
C PHE A 106 -14.39 5.22 -23.84
N GLU A 107 -13.83 6.42 -23.97
CA GLU A 107 -13.93 7.22 -25.19
C GLU A 107 -12.66 7.09 -26.03
N LYS A 108 -12.80 7.27 -27.34
CA LYS A 108 -11.64 7.34 -28.22
C LYS A 108 -11.03 8.73 -28.10
N GLY A 109 -9.84 8.81 -27.50
CA GLY A 109 -9.05 10.04 -27.48
C GLY A 109 -8.58 10.41 -28.89
N ALA A 110 -8.10 11.65 -29.05
CA ALA A 110 -7.59 12.18 -30.32
C ALA A 110 -6.50 11.31 -30.97
N ASP A 111 -5.76 10.54 -30.17
CA ASP A 111 -4.67 9.66 -30.60
C ASP A 111 -5.11 8.21 -30.90
N GLY A 112 -6.43 7.93 -30.90
CA GLY A 112 -6.99 6.59 -31.11
C GLY A 112 -6.85 5.64 -29.91
N ALA A 113 -6.19 6.06 -28.83
CA ALA A 113 -6.14 5.34 -27.56
C ALA A 113 -7.47 5.44 -26.80
N LYS A 114 -7.90 4.34 -26.19
CA LYS A 114 -9.08 4.30 -25.30
C LYS A 114 -8.74 5.08 -24.03
N GLN A 115 -9.33 6.25 -23.85
CA GLN A 115 -9.22 7.03 -22.62
C GLN A 115 -10.44 6.75 -21.74
N LEU A 116 -10.22 6.67 -20.43
CA LEU A 116 -11.32 6.52 -19.48
C LEU A 116 -12.09 7.85 -19.41
N ALA A 117 -13.33 7.84 -19.89
CA ALA A 117 -14.22 9.00 -19.81
C ALA A 117 -14.92 9.08 -18.45
N GLY A 118 -15.12 7.95 -17.79
CA GLY A 118 -15.67 7.87 -16.44
C GLY A 118 -16.16 6.48 -16.07
N TYR A 119 -16.91 6.42 -14.97
CA TYR A 119 -17.57 5.20 -14.52
C TYR A 119 -19.09 5.40 -14.51
N GLU A 120 -19.80 4.38 -14.98
CA GLU A 120 -21.26 4.31 -14.89
C GLU A 120 -21.65 3.37 -13.75
N GLN A 121 -22.33 3.91 -12.73
CA GLN A 121 -22.77 3.12 -11.58
C GLN A 121 -23.92 2.20 -11.99
N MET A 122 -23.75 0.89 -11.81
CA MET A 122 -24.79 -0.11 -12.05
C MET A 122 -25.61 -0.37 -10.80
N THR A 123 -24.96 -0.50 -9.66
CA THR A 123 -25.62 -0.82 -8.37
C THR A 123 -24.90 -0.08 -7.26
N PRO A 124 -25.61 0.65 -6.39
CA PRO A 124 -24.97 1.36 -5.28
C PRO A 124 -24.31 0.38 -4.31
N GLY A 125 -23.17 0.80 -3.74
CA GLY A 125 -22.51 0.08 -2.65
C GLY A 125 -23.07 0.48 -1.29
N THR A 126 -22.48 -0.05 -0.22
CA THR A 126 -22.80 0.34 1.16
C THR A 126 -22.18 1.68 1.57
N MET A 127 -21.18 2.17 0.83
CA MET A 127 -20.51 3.44 1.07
C MET A 127 -20.78 4.41 -0.09
N ASP A 128 -20.82 5.70 0.22
CA ASP A 128 -20.71 6.74 -0.81
C ASP A 128 -19.28 6.83 -1.38
N GLU A 129 -19.11 7.55 -2.49
CA GLU A 129 -17.81 7.66 -3.16
C GLU A 129 -16.71 8.25 -2.26
N ARG A 130 -17.04 9.26 -1.44
CA ARG A 130 -16.08 9.91 -0.54
C ARG A 130 -15.69 8.99 0.61
N GLN A 131 -16.65 8.28 1.19
CA GLN A 131 -16.43 7.29 2.24
C GLN A 131 -15.57 6.14 1.74
N TYR A 132 -15.85 5.65 0.53
CA TYR A 132 -15.03 4.62 -0.09
C TYR A 132 -13.61 5.12 -0.34
N ASP A 133 -13.43 6.36 -0.80
CA ASP A 133 -12.13 6.99 -0.99
C ASP A 133 -11.33 7.11 0.31
N GLU A 134 -11.99 7.50 1.40
CA GLU A 134 -11.38 7.57 2.72
C GLU A 134 -10.97 6.18 3.21
N ALA A 135 -11.86 5.19 3.09
CA ALA A 135 -11.57 3.80 3.45
C ALA A 135 -10.39 3.23 2.65
N MET A 136 -10.32 3.51 1.34
CA MET A 136 -9.21 3.05 0.49
C MET A 136 -7.89 3.74 0.84
N ARG A 137 -7.95 5.02 1.22
CA ARG A 137 -6.77 5.76 1.70
C ARG A 137 -6.26 5.17 3.00
N ASP A 138 -7.14 4.89 3.95
CA ASP A 138 -6.76 4.34 5.25
C ASP A 138 -6.23 2.92 5.14
N LEU A 139 -6.85 2.09 4.30
CA LEU A 139 -6.34 0.75 3.97
C LEU A 139 -4.95 0.82 3.32
N THR A 140 -4.75 1.77 2.41
CA THR A 140 -3.44 1.99 1.77
C THR A 140 -2.39 2.45 2.78
N ASN A 141 -2.74 3.38 3.67
CA ASN A 141 -1.87 3.85 4.74
C ASN A 141 -1.46 2.69 5.67
N PHE A 142 -2.40 1.82 6.02
CA PHE A 142 -2.12 0.62 6.80
C PHE A 142 -1.16 -0.33 6.07
N MET A 143 -1.36 -0.60 4.78
CA MET A 143 -0.44 -1.44 3.98
C MET A 143 0.98 -0.84 3.90
N VAL A 144 1.09 0.47 3.77
CA VAL A 144 2.38 1.18 3.78
C VAL A 144 3.06 1.07 5.14
N TYR A 145 2.30 1.20 6.22
CA TYR A 145 2.81 1.01 7.57
C TYR A 145 3.32 -0.44 7.77
N LEU A 146 2.56 -1.45 7.35
CA LEU A 146 3.00 -2.86 7.42
C LEU A 146 4.28 -3.11 6.62
N ALA A 147 4.45 -2.43 5.48
CA ALA A 147 5.65 -2.52 4.65
C ALA A 147 6.87 -1.85 5.29
N GLU A 148 6.67 -0.79 6.09
CA GLU A 148 7.75 -0.04 6.72
C GLU A 148 7.36 0.50 8.12
N PRO A 149 7.27 -0.38 9.13
CA PRO A 149 6.79 0.00 10.47
C PRO A 149 7.79 0.90 11.22
N ALA A 150 9.05 0.98 10.77
CA ALA A 150 10.08 1.84 11.36
C ALA A 150 10.17 3.22 10.70
N LYS A 151 9.28 3.56 9.76
CA LYS A 151 9.40 4.78 8.94
C LYS A 151 9.45 6.05 9.80
N MET A 152 8.54 6.18 10.77
CA MET A 152 8.49 7.35 11.66
C MET A 152 9.71 7.45 12.58
N VAL A 153 10.17 6.31 13.13
CA VAL A 153 11.39 6.25 13.95
C VAL A 153 12.62 6.67 13.13
N ARG A 154 12.72 6.20 11.88
CA ARG A 154 13.81 6.58 10.97
C ARG A 154 13.84 8.08 10.69
N TYR A 155 12.69 8.71 10.43
CA TYR A 155 12.66 10.16 10.20
C TYR A 155 13.05 10.96 11.44
N LYS A 156 12.56 10.55 12.62
CA LYS A 156 12.93 11.20 13.89
C LYS A 156 14.43 11.16 14.14
N ILE A 157 15.06 9.98 13.98
CA ILE A 157 16.51 9.83 14.13
C ILE A 157 17.25 10.57 13.02
N GLY A 158 16.79 10.44 11.77
CA GLY A 158 17.39 11.09 10.61
C GLY A 158 17.47 12.61 10.73
N PHE A 159 16.45 13.25 11.31
CA PHE A 159 16.48 14.68 11.60
C PHE A 159 17.63 15.06 12.56
N TRP A 160 17.80 14.31 13.65
CA TRP A 160 18.88 14.55 14.61
C TRP A 160 20.27 14.27 14.03
N VAL A 161 20.40 13.21 13.23
CA VAL A 161 21.63 12.92 12.46
C VAL A 161 21.92 14.08 11.49
N MET A 162 20.87 14.62 10.86
CA MET A 162 20.80 15.90 10.14
C MET A 162 21.62 17.01 10.79
N ILE A 163 21.13 17.39 11.96
CA ILE A 163 21.67 18.48 12.76
C ILE A 163 23.11 18.17 13.18
N PHE A 164 23.36 16.95 13.66
CA PHE A 164 24.70 16.53 14.06
C PHE A 164 25.70 16.66 12.91
N MET A 165 25.35 16.20 11.71
CA MET A 165 26.22 16.32 10.53
C MET A 165 26.48 17.77 10.15
N LEU A 166 25.48 18.66 10.22
CA LEU A 166 25.68 20.09 9.94
C LEU A 166 26.67 20.73 10.93
N VAL A 167 26.52 20.44 12.22
CA VAL A 167 27.44 20.93 13.26
C VAL A 167 28.84 20.36 13.04
N PHE A 168 28.94 19.05 12.78
CA PHE A 168 30.22 18.38 12.53
C PHE A 168 30.92 18.92 11.28
N ILE A 169 30.19 19.20 10.20
CA ILE A 169 30.73 19.86 9.00
C ILE A 169 31.31 21.24 9.34
N GLY A 170 30.62 22.02 10.19
CA GLY A 170 31.13 23.30 10.67
C GLY A 170 32.45 23.17 11.44
N LEU A 171 32.53 22.21 12.37
CA LEU A 171 33.75 21.92 13.13
C LEU A 171 34.88 21.40 12.24
N ALA A 172 34.59 20.48 11.32
CA ALA A 172 35.55 19.94 10.37
C ALA A 172 36.06 21.03 9.41
N TYR A 173 35.21 21.96 8.99
CA TYR A 173 35.62 23.11 8.18
C TYR A 173 36.52 24.06 8.96
N ALA A 174 36.20 24.36 10.22
CA ALA A 174 37.06 25.17 11.08
C ALA A 174 38.43 24.50 11.29
N LEU A 175 38.44 23.18 11.53
CA LEU A 175 39.67 22.40 11.66
C LEU A 175 40.50 22.42 10.36
N LYS A 176 39.85 22.23 9.21
CA LYS A 176 40.50 22.34 7.90
C LYS A 176 41.14 23.72 7.73
N LYS A 177 40.42 24.79 8.06
CA LYS A 177 40.90 26.17 7.94
C LYS A 177 42.15 26.41 8.79
N GLU A 178 42.19 25.87 10.02
CA GLU A 178 43.36 26.00 10.90
C GLU A 178 44.57 25.22 10.35
N TYR A 179 44.40 23.97 9.94
CA TYR A 179 45.51 23.17 9.39
C TYR A 179 46.10 23.74 8.09
N TRP A 180 45.27 24.40 7.28
CA TRP A 180 45.70 24.97 5.99
C TRP A 180 46.20 26.40 6.11
N ARG A 181 46.18 27.00 7.32
CA ARG A 181 46.66 28.36 7.55
C ARG A 181 48.15 28.51 7.23
N ASP A 182 48.96 27.49 7.49
CA ASP A 182 50.41 27.56 7.33
C ASP A 182 50.88 27.15 5.92
N VAL A 183 49.95 26.79 5.03
CA VAL A 183 50.23 26.32 3.66
C VAL A 183 49.85 27.38 2.61
N HIS A 184 49.26 28.51 2.99
CA HIS A 184 48.94 29.66 2.12
C HIS A 184 49.38 30.98 2.75
#